data_AF-A0A7W9Y3L7-F1
#
_entry.id   AF-A0A7W9Y3L7-F1
#
_cell.length_a   1.000
_cell.length_b   1.000
_cell.length_c   1.000
_cell.angle_alpha   90.00
_cell.angle_beta   90.00
_cell.angle_gamma   90.00
#
_symmetry.space_group_name_H-M   'P 1'
#
loop_
_entity.id
_entity.type
_entity.pdbx_description
1 polymer ?
#
loop_
_entity_poly.entity_id
_entity_poly.type
_entity_poly.pdbx_seq_one_letter_code
_entity_poly.pdbx_strand_id
1 'polypeptide(L)'
;MADKDLDNRPPADVASAAEKGLKLRAKFRRGGTTVGIARARDLQHRKSLSDLTVKRMVSYFARHKVDKRAENFGDDEEPSTGYIAWLLWGGDAGQKWAEEQAKAIEAKKREKQPSRHGRDGNVQRHASHHQ
;
A
#
# COMPACT_ATOMS: atom_id res chain seq x y z
N MET A 1 -5.82 -17.23 -8.39
CA MET A 1 -4.73 -17.45 -7.41
C MET A 1 -5.13 -16.74 -6.13
N ALA A 2 -5.30 -17.48 -5.03
CA ALA A 2 -5.46 -16.89 -3.70
C ALA A 2 -4.12 -17.09 -2.99
N ASP A 3 -3.15 -16.24 -3.32
CA ASP A 3 -1.97 -16.07 -2.50
C ASP A 3 -2.46 -15.73 -1.10
N LYS A 4 -2.10 -16.52 -0.08
CA LYS A 4 -2.41 -16.23 1.32
C LYS A 4 -1.88 -14.83 1.64
N ASP A 5 -2.73 -13.83 1.49
CA ASP A 5 -2.44 -12.45 1.80
C ASP A 5 -1.93 -12.43 3.24
N LEU A 6 -0.85 -11.68 3.48
CA LEU A 6 -0.57 -11.21 4.83
C LEU A 6 -1.89 -10.65 5.42
N ASP A 7 -2.12 -10.80 6.72
CA ASP A 7 -3.26 -10.15 7.37
C ASP A 7 -3.04 -8.63 7.30
N ASN A 8 -3.33 -8.06 6.13
CA ASN A 8 -3.20 -6.66 5.76
C ASN A 8 -4.44 -5.92 6.23
N ARG A 9 -4.83 -6.21 7.46
CA ARG A 9 -5.92 -5.55 8.13
C ARG A 9 -5.41 -4.21 8.65
N PRO A 10 -6.05 -3.10 8.26
CA PRO A 10 -5.63 -1.80 8.74
C PRO A 10 -5.86 -1.69 10.26
N PRO A 11 -4.97 -1.01 10.99
CA PRO A 11 -5.13 -0.73 12.41
C PRO A 11 -6.27 0.28 12.64
N ALA A 12 -6.68 0.44 13.90
CA ALA A 12 -7.78 1.32 14.28
C ALA A 12 -7.54 2.77 13.82
N ASP A 13 -6.30 3.28 13.94
CA ASP A 13 -5.97 4.66 13.57
C ASP A 13 -6.19 4.94 12.07
N VAL A 14 -5.91 3.95 11.22
CA VAL A 14 -6.14 4.04 9.76
C VAL A 14 -7.64 4.06 9.46
N ALA A 15 -8.41 3.24 10.17
CA ALA A 15 -9.86 3.22 10.05
C ALA A 15 -10.49 4.55 10.48
N SER A 16 -10.05 5.10 11.61
CA SER A 16 -10.50 6.41 12.12
C SER A 16 -10.18 7.55 11.14
N ALA A 17 -8.99 7.55 10.54
CA ALA A 17 -8.61 8.54 9.54
C ALA A 17 -9.48 8.43 8.27
N ALA A 18 -9.75 7.21 7.80
CA ALA A 18 -10.62 6.97 6.65
C ALA A 18 -12.07 7.40 6.92
N GLU A 19 -12.58 7.12 8.12
CA GLU A 19 -13.90 7.57 8.57
C GLU A 19 -13.98 9.10 8.59
N LYS A 20 -12.97 9.77 9.15
CA LYS A 20 -12.85 11.23 9.15
C LYS A 20 -12.86 11.80 7.73
N GLY A 21 -12.10 11.20 6.81
CA GLY A 21 -12.08 11.57 5.39
C GLY A 21 -13.46 11.46 4.73
N LEU A 22 -14.21 10.40 5.03
CA LEU A 22 -15.58 10.21 4.54
C LEU A 22 -16.55 11.28 5.08
N LYS A 23 -16.44 11.62 6.37
CA LYS A 23 -17.24 12.68 7.00
C LYS A 23 -16.96 14.05 6.37
N LEU A 24 -15.68 14.40 6.20
CA LEU A 24 -15.29 15.65 5.55
C LEU A 24 -15.73 15.68 4.07
N ARG A 25 -15.59 14.56 3.35
CA ARG A 25 -16.10 14.47 1.96
C ARG A 25 -17.61 14.64 1.89
N ALA A 26 -18.36 14.11 2.85
CA ALA A 26 -19.81 14.29 2.91
C ALA A 26 -20.18 15.76 3.16
N LYS A 27 -19.47 16.45 4.06
CA LYS A 27 -19.68 17.87 4.40
C LYS A 27 -19.30 18.82 3.26
N PHE A 28 -18.09 18.70 2.71
CA PHE A 28 -17.53 19.65 1.74
C PHE A 28 -17.71 19.23 0.27
N ARG A 29 -18.16 17.99 0.02
CA ARG A 29 -18.39 17.39 -1.32
C ARG A 29 -17.19 17.45 -2.28
N ARG A 30 -15.98 17.74 -1.78
CA ARG A 30 -14.73 17.88 -2.54
C ARG A 30 -13.64 16.94 -2.02
N GLY A 31 -12.61 16.68 -2.84
CA GLY A 31 -11.42 15.92 -2.44
C GLY A 31 -11.51 14.40 -2.58
N GLY A 32 -10.67 13.82 -3.46
CA GLY A 32 -10.59 12.38 -3.74
C GLY A 32 -11.52 11.89 -4.86
N THR A 33 -11.15 10.77 -5.49
CA THR A 33 -11.95 10.12 -6.55
C THR A 33 -12.87 9.04 -5.98
N THR A 34 -13.74 8.46 -6.82
CA THR A 34 -14.56 7.29 -6.45
C THR A 34 -13.71 6.14 -5.91
N VAL A 35 -12.49 5.97 -6.41
CA VAL A 35 -11.51 4.99 -5.92
C VAL A 35 -11.10 5.29 -4.48
N GLY A 36 -10.83 6.56 -4.16
CA GLY A 36 -10.50 6.99 -2.80
C GLY A 36 -11.67 6.77 -1.83
N ILE A 37 -12.91 7.05 -2.25
CA ILE A 37 -14.10 6.81 -1.43
C ILE A 37 -14.30 5.32 -1.16
N ALA A 38 -14.18 4.49 -2.19
CA ALA A 38 -14.28 3.04 -2.04
C ALA A 38 -13.19 2.50 -1.11
N ARG A 39 -11.96 3.01 -1.25
CA ARG A 39 -10.84 2.66 -0.36
C ARG A 39 -11.14 3.04 1.08
N ALA A 40 -11.61 4.26 1.34
CA ALA A 40 -11.96 4.70 2.68
C ALA A 40 -13.02 3.80 3.33
N ARG A 41 -14.01 3.35 2.52
CA ARG A 41 -15.04 2.40 3.00
C ARG A 41 -14.49 1.02 3.35
N ASP A 42 -13.48 0.54 2.64
CA ASP A 42 -12.82 -0.71 3.00
C ASP A 42 -11.95 -0.56 4.25
N LEU A 43 -11.27 0.58 4.38
CA LEU A 43 -10.41 0.91 5.52
C LEU A 43 -11.20 1.10 6.82
N GLN A 44 -12.30 1.86 6.81
CA GLN A 44 -13.13 2.09 8.00
C GLN A 44 -13.69 0.78 8.58
N HIS A 45 -14.04 -0.18 7.71
CA HIS A 45 -14.55 -1.49 8.13
C HIS A 45 -13.45 -2.49 8.47
N ARG A 46 -12.18 -2.05 8.43
CA ARG A 46 -11.00 -2.86 8.67
C ARG A 46 -11.00 -4.17 7.88
N LYS A 47 -11.39 -4.09 6.61
CA LYS A 47 -11.30 -5.22 5.69
C LYS A 47 -9.83 -5.56 5.43
N SER A 48 -9.53 -6.85 5.33
CA SER A 48 -8.22 -7.28 4.86
C SER A 48 -8.02 -6.86 3.41
N LEU A 49 -6.87 -6.27 3.11
CA LEU A 49 -6.52 -5.77 1.78
C LEU A 49 -5.54 -6.70 1.07
N SER A 50 -5.62 -6.79 -0.26
CA SER A 50 -4.62 -7.55 -1.01
C SER A 50 -3.25 -6.88 -1.03
N ASP A 51 -2.18 -7.66 -1.21
CA ASP A 51 -0.82 -7.12 -1.33
C ASP A 51 -0.70 -6.05 -2.44
N LEU A 52 -1.41 -6.25 -3.56
CA LEU A 52 -1.49 -5.27 -4.65
C LEU A 52 -2.12 -3.95 -4.19
N THR A 53 -3.15 -4.04 -3.34
CA THR A 53 -3.82 -2.88 -2.78
C THR A 53 -2.88 -2.10 -1.88
N VAL A 54 -2.16 -2.77 -0.97
CA VAL A 54 -1.18 -2.13 -0.08
C VAL A 54 -0.13 -1.38 -0.90
N LYS A 55 0.41 -2.01 -1.95
CA LYS A 55 1.37 -1.36 -2.86
C LYS A 55 0.79 -0.13 -3.56
N ARG A 56 -0.48 -0.18 -3.98
CA ARG A 56 -1.17 1.00 -4.55
C ARG A 56 -1.29 2.14 -3.55
N MET A 57 -1.53 1.82 -2.26
CA MET A 57 -1.55 2.84 -1.20
C MET A 57 -0.20 3.53 -1.06
N VAL A 58 0.91 2.76 -1.02
CA VAL A 58 2.27 3.33 -0.97
C VAL A 58 2.54 4.25 -2.18
N SER A 59 2.23 3.81 -3.40
CA SER A 59 2.39 4.63 -4.60
C SER A 59 1.49 5.87 -4.60
N TYR A 60 0.32 5.81 -3.97
CA TYR A 60 -0.53 6.97 -3.79
C TYR A 60 0.14 7.99 -2.87
N PHE A 61 0.52 7.58 -1.65
CA PHE A 61 1.13 8.46 -0.67
C PHE A 61 2.46 9.06 -1.13
N ALA A 62 3.29 8.30 -1.84
CA ALA A 62 4.55 8.80 -2.39
C ALA A 62 4.35 9.97 -3.37
N ARG A 63 3.31 9.91 -4.21
CA ARG A 63 2.99 10.96 -5.19
C ARG A 63 2.30 12.17 -4.56
N HIS A 64 1.48 11.94 -3.54
CA HIS A 64 0.67 12.97 -2.88
C HIS A 64 1.34 13.52 -1.61
N LYS A 65 2.58 13.13 -1.31
CA LYS A 65 3.35 13.69 -0.20
C LYS A 65 3.59 15.20 -0.37
N VAL A 66 3.66 15.67 -1.62
CA VAL A 66 3.79 17.11 -1.93
C VAL A 66 2.53 17.90 -1.54
N ASP A 67 1.35 17.27 -1.55
CA ASP A 67 0.08 17.92 -1.18
C ASP A 67 0.05 18.36 0.28
N LYS A 68 0.91 17.76 1.12
CA LYS A 68 1.13 18.18 2.51
C LYS A 68 1.66 19.60 2.67
N ARG A 69 2.17 20.20 1.59
CA ARG A 69 2.70 21.57 1.59
C ARG A 69 1.63 22.64 1.30
N ALA A 70 0.39 22.23 1.03
CA ALA A 70 -0.70 23.18 0.84
C ALA A 70 -1.05 23.90 2.16
N GLU A 71 -1.39 25.19 2.07
CA GLU A 71 -1.62 26.06 3.24
C GLU A 71 -2.71 25.52 4.20
N ASN A 72 -3.75 24.86 3.67
CA ASN A 72 -4.85 24.28 4.47
C ASN A 72 -4.76 22.75 4.58
N PHE A 73 -3.54 22.20 4.56
CA PHE A 73 -3.36 20.76 4.78
C PHE A 73 -3.38 20.46 6.29
N GLY A 74 -4.41 19.76 6.76
CA GLY A 74 -4.60 19.47 8.18
C GLY A 74 -5.65 20.34 8.87
N ASP A 75 -6.25 21.29 8.15
CA ASP A 75 -7.35 22.09 8.66
C ASP A 75 -8.66 21.29 8.59
N ASP A 76 -9.33 21.09 9.72
CA ASP A 76 -10.61 20.37 9.80
C ASP A 76 -11.83 21.27 9.57
N GLU A 77 -11.65 22.58 9.69
CA GLU A 77 -12.68 23.60 9.49
C GLU A 77 -12.77 24.00 8.03
N GLU A 78 -11.63 24.13 7.33
CA GLU A 78 -11.56 24.32 5.88
C GLU A 78 -10.54 23.38 5.21
N PRO A 79 -10.81 22.06 5.17
CA PRO A 79 -9.88 21.09 4.63
C PRO A 79 -9.64 21.30 3.13
N SER A 80 -8.37 21.29 2.75
CA SER A 80 -7.97 21.24 1.33
C SER A 80 -8.48 19.95 0.67
N THR A 81 -8.67 19.99 -0.66
CA THR A 81 -9.04 18.80 -1.44
C THR A 81 -8.02 17.68 -1.30
N GLY A 82 -6.74 18.03 -1.21
CA GLY A 82 -5.63 17.12 -0.95
C GLY A 82 -5.71 16.48 0.43
N TYR A 83 -6.05 17.24 1.47
CA TYR A 83 -6.21 16.70 2.83
C TYR A 83 -7.37 15.71 2.94
N ILE A 84 -8.54 16.01 2.35
CA ILE A 84 -9.67 15.07 2.32
C ILE A 84 -9.25 13.79 1.58
N ALA A 85 -8.60 13.91 0.42
CA ALA A 85 -8.12 12.76 -0.33
C ALA A 85 -7.12 11.94 0.49
N TRP A 86 -6.18 12.60 1.17
CA TRP A 86 -5.19 11.97 2.03
C TRP A 86 -5.85 11.15 3.16
N LEU A 87 -6.86 11.71 3.82
CA LEU A 87 -7.62 11.01 4.85
C LEU A 87 -8.41 9.82 4.30
N LEU A 88 -9.00 9.92 3.10
CA LEU A 88 -9.71 8.80 2.46
C LEU A 88 -8.80 7.58 2.23
N TRP A 89 -7.49 7.80 2.07
CA TRP A 89 -6.51 6.71 1.96
C TRP A 89 -5.97 6.23 3.31
N GLY A 90 -6.43 6.78 4.43
CA GLY A 90 -6.03 6.40 5.78
C GLY A 90 -5.09 7.39 6.47
N GLY A 91 -4.83 8.55 5.86
CA GLY A 91 -4.02 9.61 6.45
C GLY A 91 -2.58 9.22 6.73
N ASP A 92 -1.94 9.91 7.68
CA ASP A 92 -0.57 9.63 8.12
C ASP A 92 -0.39 8.22 8.70
N ALA A 93 -1.39 7.74 9.43
CA ALA A 93 -1.40 6.37 9.92
C ALA A 93 -1.42 5.37 8.75
N GLY A 94 -2.21 5.65 7.71
CA GLY A 94 -2.33 4.82 6.52
C GLY A 94 -1.05 4.78 5.71
N GLN A 95 -0.35 5.91 5.62
CA GLN A 95 0.96 5.99 4.99
C GLN A 95 1.97 5.08 5.70
N LYS A 96 2.15 5.26 7.01
CA LYS A 96 3.12 4.48 7.79
C LYS A 96 2.83 2.98 7.71
N TRP A 97 1.57 2.61 7.95
CA TRP A 97 1.12 1.23 7.87
C TRP A 97 1.35 0.61 6.49
N ALA A 98 0.99 1.31 5.40
CA ALA A 98 1.18 0.79 4.06
C ALA A 98 2.66 0.60 3.71
N GLU A 99 3.53 1.52 4.15
CA GLU A 99 4.98 1.42 3.97
C GLU A 99 5.57 0.22 4.74
N GLU A 100 5.12 -0.04 5.97
CA GLU A 100 5.54 -1.21 6.76
C GLU A 100 5.09 -2.52 6.11
N GLN A 101 3.82 -2.63 5.71
CA GLN A 101 3.29 -3.81 5.07
C GLN A 101 3.96 -4.08 3.71
N ALA A 102 4.23 -3.04 2.93
CA ALA A 102 4.95 -3.19 1.67
C ALA A 102 6.36 -3.78 1.87
N LYS A 103 7.09 -3.38 2.91
CA LYS A 103 8.40 -3.96 3.26
C LYS A 103 8.26 -5.45 3.62
N ALA A 104 7.25 -5.82 4.40
CA ALA A 104 6.98 -7.21 4.75
C ALA A 104 6.64 -8.07 3.53
N ILE A 105 5.84 -7.54 2.60
CA ILE A 105 5.49 -8.21 1.33
C ILE A 105 6.75 -8.46 0.49
N GLU A 106 7.61 -7.44 0.33
CA GLU A 106 8.85 -7.59 -0.46
C GLU A 106 9.83 -8.57 0.18
N ALA A 107 9.96 -8.56 1.52
CA ALA A 107 10.78 -9.52 2.25
C ALA A 107 10.33 -10.97 1.99
N LYS A 108 9.02 -11.25 2.12
CA LYS A 108 8.46 -12.59 1.82
C LYS A 108 8.64 -13.00 0.37
N LYS A 109 8.54 -12.06 -0.57
CA LYS A 109 8.75 -12.34 -2.00
C LYS A 109 10.20 -12.76 -2.27
N ARG A 110 11.16 -12.12 -1.58
CA ARG A 110 12.59 -12.46 -1.65
C ARG A 110 12.89 -13.82 -1.02
N GLU A 111 12.24 -14.17 0.09
CA GLU A 111 12.35 -15.51 0.70
C GLU A 111 11.77 -16.63 -0.18
N LYS A 112 10.65 -16.40 -0.87
CA LYS A 112 10.03 -17.37 -1.77
C LYS A 112 10.78 -17.56 -3.10
N GLN A 113 11.71 -16.68 -3.43
CA GLN A 113 12.55 -16.78 -4.63
C GLN A 113 14.04 -16.89 -4.25
N PRO A 114 14.50 -17.97 -3.61
CA PRO A 114 15.93 -18.25 -3.56
C PRO A 114 16.38 -18.61 -4.98
N SER A 115 17.23 -17.77 -5.56
CA SER A 115 18.04 -17.94 -6.78
C SER A 115 17.67 -19.10 -7.72
N ARG A 116 16.80 -18.85 -8.71
CA ARG A 116 16.77 -19.65 -9.97
C ARG A 116 17.74 -19.07 -11.01
N HIS A 117 18.98 -18.82 -10.60
CA HIS A 117 20.10 -18.53 -11.51
C HIS A 117 21.32 -19.35 -11.10
N GLY A 118 21.17 -20.66 -11.26
CA GLY A 118 22.26 -21.63 -11.37
C GLY A 118 21.91 -22.57 -12.51
N ARG A 119 21.93 -22.08 -13.76
CA ARG A 119 21.89 -22.95 -14.93
C ARG A 119 23.33 -23.27 -15.33
N ASP A 120 23.73 -24.46 -14.93
CA ASP A 120 24.53 -25.42 -15.70
C ASP A 120 25.82 -24.91 -16.35
N GLY A 121 26.92 -25.09 -15.63
CA GLY A 121 28.28 -25.08 -16.15
C GLY A 121 29.12 -26.23 -15.61
N ASN A 122 28.54 -27.43 -15.43
CA ASN A 122 29.32 -28.65 -15.16
C ASN A 122 29.19 -29.62 -16.34
N VAL A 123 29.97 -29.37 -17.39
CA VAL A 123 30.22 -30.39 -18.42
C VAL A 123 31.24 -31.36 -17.85
N GLN A 124 30.72 -32.43 -17.27
CA GLN A 124 31.45 -33.66 -17.05
C GLN A 124 31.80 -34.24 -18.44
N ARG A 125 33.06 -34.13 -18.88
CA ARG A 125 33.56 -34.98 -19.96
C ARG A 125 34.56 -35.97 -19.37
N HIS A 126 34.03 -37.18 -19.19
CA HIS A 126 34.74 -38.38 -18.83
C HIS A 126 35.95 -38.62 -19.73
N ALA A 127 37.04 -39.02 -19.10
CA ALA A 127 38.14 -39.71 -19.74
C ALA A 127 37.64 -40.98 -20.46
N SER A 128 38.19 -41.26 -21.63
CA SER A 128 38.31 -42.63 -22.15
C SER A 128 39.57 -42.72 -23.00
N HIS A 129 40.42 -43.67 -22.59
CA HIS A 129 41.52 -44.28 -23.33
C HIS A 129 41.18 -44.51 -24.80
N HIS A 130 42.17 -44.38 -25.69
CA HIS A 130 42.62 -45.51 -26.52
C HIS A 130 43.89 -45.15 -27.34
N GLN A 131 44.91 -46.01 -27.16
CA GLN A 131 46.09 -46.33 -27.99
C GLN A 131 47.08 -45.22 -28.36
#